data_AF-A0A937N798-F1
#
_entry.id   AF-A0A937N798-F1
#
_cell.length_a   1.000
_cell.length_b   1.000
_cell.length_c   1.000
_cell.angle_alpha   90.00
_cell.angle_beta   90.00
_cell.angle_gamma   90.00
#
_symmetry.space_group_name_H-M   'P 1'
#
loop_
_entity.id
_entity.type
_entity.pdbx_description
1 polymer ?
#
loop_
_entity_poly.entity_id
_entity_poly.type
_entity_poly.pdbx_seq_one_letter_code
_entity_poly.pdbx_strand_id
1 'polypeptide(L)'
;MPCRTFPSVLLAALVAIESGRLLAEDPSWYVCRDTWQQTMRASLDALADACKTPSEAKFETFVSDVLRGGDAARHVKLRVGGVKQLSLIAKGVPDYNFGHADWGDAKLIDAEGNVTHLSDLEPIYVNQPYGTPRRDRSHRGGPIQIG
;
A
#
# COMPACT_ATOMS: atom_id res chain seq x y z
N MET A 1 47.39 62.90 18.16
CA MET A 1 46.48 61.82 17.72
C MET A 1 46.47 61.80 16.19
N PRO A 2 46.46 60.60 15.58
CA PRO A 2 47.34 60.15 14.47
C PRO A 2 46.85 60.62 13.09
N CYS A 3 47.68 60.86 12.06
CA CYS A 3 48.83 60.19 11.41
C CYS A 3 48.41 59.24 10.26
N ARG A 4 48.97 59.54 9.07
CA ARG A 4 48.68 59.03 7.71
C ARG A 4 49.03 57.55 7.50
N THR A 5 48.43 56.89 6.49
CA THR A 5 49.04 56.39 5.21
C THR A 5 48.26 55.20 4.59
N PHE A 6 48.12 55.19 3.26
CA PHE A 6 47.69 54.06 2.41
C PHE A 6 48.92 53.21 2.02
N PRO A 7 48.80 51.90 1.69
CA PRO A 7 48.72 51.51 0.26
C PRO A 7 47.94 50.21 -0.07
N SER A 8 47.60 50.10 -1.36
CA SER A 8 47.04 48.94 -2.08
C SER A 8 47.87 47.65 -1.99
N VAL A 9 47.25 46.48 -1.83
CA VAL A 9 47.72 45.18 -2.38
C VAL A 9 46.52 44.25 -2.66
N LEU A 10 46.60 43.58 -3.81
CA LEU A 10 45.83 42.47 -4.36
C LEU A 10 44.98 41.64 -3.38
N LEU A 11 43.74 41.32 -3.77
CA LEU A 11 43.08 40.08 -3.33
C LEU A 11 42.84 39.18 -4.54
N ALA A 12 43.48 38.02 -4.51
CA ALA A 12 43.39 36.96 -5.49
C ALA A 12 41.94 36.51 -5.69
N ALA A 13 41.53 36.37 -6.95
CA ALA A 13 40.33 35.63 -7.30
C ALA A 13 40.54 34.17 -6.86
N LEU A 14 39.85 33.78 -5.79
CA LEU A 14 39.77 32.41 -5.34
C LEU A 14 39.13 31.59 -6.47
N VAL A 15 39.84 30.54 -6.91
CA VAL A 15 39.32 29.53 -7.82
C VAL A 15 38.06 28.95 -7.17
N ALA A 16 36.89 29.26 -7.74
CA ALA A 16 35.67 28.53 -7.46
C ALA A 16 35.86 27.12 -8.01
N ILE A 17 36.28 26.20 -7.15
CA ILE A 17 36.16 24.77 -7.42
C ILE A 17 34.66 24.47 -7.32
N GLU A 18 33.96 24.71 -8.43
CA GLU A 18 32.60 24.26 -8.66
C GLU A 18 32.67 22.73 -8.67
N SER A 19 32.52 22.15 -7.48
CA SER A 19 32.43 20.71 -7.32
C SER A 19 31.12 20.28 -7.95
N GLY A 20 31.18 19.90 -9.23
CA GLY A 20 30.06 19.31 -9.95
C GLY A 20 29.55 18.08 -9.21
N ARG A 21 28.51 18.27 -8.38
CA ARG A 21 27.69 17.19 -7.84
C ARG A 21 26.72 16.75 -8.91
N LEU A 22 27.16 15.83 -9.75
CA LEU A 22 26.27 14.86 -10.36
C LEU A 22 25.90 13.87 -9.26
N LEU A 23 24.79 14.09 -8.54
CA LEU A 23 24.30 13.14 -7.55
C LEU A 23 22.90 12.69 -7.95
N ALA A 24 22.69 11.38 -7.83
CA ALA A 24 21.37 10.79 -7.78
C ALA A 24 20.48 11.61 -6.84
N GLU A 25 19.21 11.71 -7.20
CA GLU A 25 18.20 12.42 -6.41
C GLU A 25 18.28 11.94 -4.95
N ASP A 26 18.41 12.89 -4.01
CA ASP A 26 18.53 12.55 -2.59
C ASP A 26 17.25 11.81 -2.15
N PRO A 27 17.35 10.76 -1.32
CA PRO A 27 16.17 10.06 -0.82
C PRO A 27 15.21 11.02 -0.12
N SER A 28 13.90 10.78 -0.22
CA SER A 28 12.87 11.68 0.34
C SER A 28 12.97 11.92 1.85
N TRP A 29 13.72 11.09 2.57
CA TRP A 29 13.99 11.20 4.00
C TRP A 29 15.27 11.98 4.35
N TYR A 30 16.09 12.35 3.36
CA TYR A 30 17.30 13.12 3.56
C TYR A 30 17.00 14.61 3.39
N VAL A 31 17.25 15.40 4.45
CA VAL A 31 17.01 16.85 4.46
C VAL A 31 18.31 17.59 4.72
N CYS A 32 18.95 18.08 3.64
CA CYS A 32 20.20 18.83 3.72
C CYS A 32 20.00 20.23 4.34
N ARG A 33 20.89 20.61 5.27
CA ARG A 33 20.93 21.91 5.98
C ARG A 33 22.36 22.46 6.03
N ASP A 34 22.50 23.70 6.51
CA ASP A 34 23.76 24.45 6.56
C ASP A 34 24.86 23.78 7.42
N THR A 35 24.46 22.96 8.39
CA THR A 35 25.39 22.21 9.26
C THR A 35 25.01 20.74 9.34
N TRP A 36 26.00 19.86 9.53
CA TRP A 36 25.76 18.43 9.60
C TRP A 36 24.82 18.06 10.76
N GLN A 37 24.89 18.77 11.89
CA GLN A 37 24.02 18.53 13.03
C GLN A 37 22.55 18.81 12.67
N GLN A 38 22.30 19.88 11.93
CA GLN A 38 20.96 20.24 11.46
C GLN A 38 20.46 19.26 10.39
N THR A 39 21.33 18.82 9.47
CA THR A 39 21.00 17.80 8.47
C THR A 39 20.60 16.49 9.14
N MET A 40 21.38 16.02 10.13
CA MET A 40 21.09 14.82 10.88
C MET A 40 19.76 14.94 11.63
N ARG A 41 19.53 16.06 12.31
CA ARG A 41 18.27 16.32 13.03
C ARG A 41 17.08 16.31 12.08
N ALA A 42 17.14 17.08 10.99
CA ALA A 42 16.04 17.21 10.04
C ALA A 42 15.74 15.90 9.32
N SER A 43 16.76 15.12 8.97
CA SER A 43 16.59 13.80 8.36
C SER A 43 15.98 12.80 9.34
N LEU A 44 16.37 12.85 10.62
CA LEU A 44 15.76 12.02 11.67
C LEU A 44 14.30 12.40 11.94
N ASP A 45 13.97 13.69 11.95
CA ASP A 45 12.59 14.16 12.10
C ASP A 45 11.74 13.73 10.90
N ALA A 46 12.27 13.84 9.67
CA ALA A 46 11.62 13.34 8.45
C ALA A 46 11.40 11.81 8.47
N LEU A 47 12.39 11.04 8.93
CA LEU A 47 12.25 9.60 9.14
C LEU A 47 11.21 9.29 10.22
N ALA A 48 11.19 10.04 11.32
CA ALA A 48 10.22 9.86 12.38
C ALA A 48 8.79 10.16 11.89
N ASP A 49 8.61 11.19 11.08
CA ASP A 49 7.31 11.54 10.51
C ASP A 49 6.87 10.54 9.43
N ALA A 50 7.80 10.06 8.59
CA ALA A 50 7.53 8.96 7.66
C ALA A 50 7.09 7.69 8.40
N CYS A 51 7.72 7.39 9.55
CA CYS A 51 7.32 6.27 10.42
C CYS A 51 6.02 6.52 11.22
N LYS A 52 5.62 7.78 11.45
CA LYS A 52 4.37 8.16 12.13
C LYS A 52 3.17 8.21 11.17
N THR A 53 3.42 8.42 9.87
CA THR A 53 2.41 8.20 8.83
C THR A 53 1.85 6.80 9.09
N PRO A 54 0.53 6.64 9.29
CA PRO A 54 0.00 5.48 9.98
C PRO A 54 0.51 4.21 9.31
N SER A 55 1.42 3.55 10.02
CA SER A 55 1.71 2.13 9.86
C SER A 55 0.38 1.43 9.66
N GLU A 56 0.20 0.91 8.45
CA GLU A 56 -0.86 0.04 7.97
C GLU A 56 -1.98 -0.19 8.98
N ALA A 57 -3.16 0.40 8.75
CA ALA A 57 -4.36 0.02 9.48
C ALA A 57 -4.43 -1.51 9.51
N LYS A 58 -4.26 -2.08 10.70
CA LYS A 58 -4.16 -3.53 10.90
C LYS A 58 -5.37 -4.19 10.24
N PHE A 59 -5.13 -5.08 9.29
CA PHE A 59 -6.21 -5.81 8.64
C PHE A 59 -6.98 -6.63 9.68
N GLU A 60 -8.28 -6.38 9.79
CA GLU A 60 -9.19 -7.20 10.60
C GLU A 60 -9.91 -8.21 9.70
N THR A 61 -9.85 -9.48 10.10
CA THR A 61 -10.54 -10.56 9.41
C THR A 61 -12.05 -10.46 9.62
N PHE A 62 -12.81 -10.58 8.55
CA PHE A 62 -14.26 -10.65 8.62
C PHE A 62 -14.73 -12.12 8.68
N VAL A 63 -15.67 -12.39 9.58
CA VAL A 63 -16.36 -13.68 9.70
C VAL A 63 -17.85 -13.40 9.76
N SER A 64 -18.62 -14.00 8.86
CA SER A 64 -20.08 -13.91 8.89
C SER A 64 -20.67 -14.91 9.89
N ASP A 65 -21.93 -14.68 10.23
CA ASP A 65 -22.78 -15.76 10.77
C ASP A 65 -22.98 -16.84 9.70
N VAL A 66 -23.66 -17.93 10.09
CA VAL A 66 -24.06 -18.99 9.14
C VAL A 66 -25.09 -18.42 8.17
N LEU A 67 -24.73 -18.41 6.87
CA LEU A 67 -25.62 -18.07 5.77
C LEU A 67 -26.28 -19.35 5.23
N ARG A 68 -27.57 -19.28 4.94
CA ARG A 68 -28.38 -20.39 4.41
C ARG A 68 -28.91 -20.05 3.02
N GLY A 69 -29.28 -21.09 2.28
CA GLY A 69 -29.98 -20.92 1.00
C GLY A 69 -31.28 -20.13 1.19
N GLY A 70 -31.45 -19.06 0.44
CA GLY A 70 -32.59 -18.13 0.55
C GLY A 70 -32.31 -16.89 1.39
N ASP A 71 -31.21 -16.84 2.14
CA ASP A 71 -30.79 -15.61 2.79
C ASP A 71 -30.36 -14.57 1.75
N ALA A 72 -30.60 -13.29 2.07
CA ALA A 72 -30.12 -12.20 1.24
C ALA A 72 -28.59 -12.16 1.16
N ALA A 73 -28.07 -11.76 0.01
CA ALA A 73 -26.63 -11.59 -0.18
C ALA A 73 -26.06 -10.58 0.84
N ARG A 74 -24.90 -10.91 1.42
CA ARG A 74 -24.24 -10.07 2.42
C ARG A 74 -23.18 -9.18 1.75
N HIS A 75 -23.34 -7.86 1.85
CA HIS A 75 -22.32 -6.92 1.39
C HIS A 75 -21.16 -6.83 2.39
N VAL A 76 -19.93 -6.94 1.90
CA VAL A 76 -18.70 -6.88 2.71
C VAL A 76 -17.75 -5.84 2.11
N LYS A 77 -17.35 -4.87 2.93
CA LYS A 77 -16.36 -3.84 2.58
C LYS A 77 -15.31 -3.76 3.67
N LEU A 78 -14.08 -4.12 3.34
CA LEU A 78 -12.95 -4.18 4.28
C LEU A 78 -11.79 -3.36 3.74
N ARG A 79 -11.00 -2.77 4.64
CA ARG A 79 -9.70 -2.19 4.28
C ARG A 79 -8.65 -3.29 4.32
N VAL A 80 -8.03 -3.58 3.17
CA VAL A 80 -7.00 -4.62 3.00
C VAL A 80 -5.61 -4.02 2.73
N GLY A 81 -5.37 -2.77 3.10
CA GLY A 81 -4.07 -2.12 2.93
C GLY A 81 -2.97 -2.85 3.71
N GLY A 82 -1.78 -2.97 3.12
CA GLY A 82 -0.65 -3.69 3.71
C GLY A 82 -0.72 -5.22 3.64
N VAL A 83 -1.86 -5.78 3.19
CA VAL A 83 -2.03 -7.23 3.07
C VAL A 83 -1.32 -7.75 1.81
N LYS A 84 -0.39 -8.69 1.99
CA LYS A 84 0.33 -9.35 0.89
C LYS A 84 -0.42 -10.53 0.26
N GLN A 85 -1.30 -11.17 1.03
CA GLN A 85 -2.08 -12.33 0.61
C GLN A 85 -3.48 -12.23 1.18
N LEU A 86 -4.49 -12.26 0.30
CA LEU A 86 -5.90 -12.25 0.67
C LEU A 86 -6.50 -13.63 0.40
N SER A 87 -7.14 -14.21 1.42
CA SER A 87 -7.82 -15.50 1.31
C SER A 87 -9.33 -15.31 1.41
N LEU A 88 -10.07 -15.89 0.46
CA LEU A 88 -11.52 -15.96 0.47
C LEU A 88 -11.92 -17.38 0.86
N ILE A 89 -12.57 -17.54 2.01
CA ILE A 89 -12.85 -18.86 2.60
C ILE A 89 -14.35 -19.00 2.83
N ALA A 90 -14.95 -20.00 2.19
CA ALA A 90 -16.29 -20.46 2.50
C ALA A 90 -16.19 -21.73 3.35
N LYS A 91 -16.78 -21.72 4.54
CA LYS A 91 -16.76 -22.85 5.47
C LYS A 91 -18.18 -23.40 5.66
N GLY A 92 -18.34 -24.70 5.43
CA GLY A 92 -19.59 -25.41 5.67
C GLY A 92 -19.89 -25.61 7.17
N VAL A 93 -21.18 -25.61 7.52
CA VAL A 93 -21.69 -25.86 8.89
C VAL A 93 -22.98 -26.69 8.80
N PRO A 94 -23.08 -27.86 9.46
CA PRO A 94 -22.03 -28.54 10.22
C PRO A 94 -20.93 -29.15 9.34
N ASP A 95 -21.23 -29.38 8.07
CA ASP A 95 -20.32 -29.88 7.05
C ASP A 95 -20.46 -29.05 5.75
N TYR A 96 -19.72 -29.40 4.70
CA TYR A 96 -19.71 -28.68 3.43
C TYR A 96 -20.72 -29.22 2.40
N ASN A 97 -21.54 -30.23 2.74
CA ASN A 97 -22.45 -30.86 1.79
C ASN A 97 -23.45 -29.84 1.26
N PHE A 98 -23.49 -29.69 -0.07
CA PHE A 98 -24.32 -28.70 -0.77
C PHE A 98 -24.09 -27.23 -0.34
N GLY A 99 -22.99 -26.96 0.36
CA GLY A 99 -22.59 -25.63 0.83
C GLY A 99 -21.97 -24.77 -0.28
N HIS A 100 -22.72 -24.53 -1.36
CA HIS A 100 -22.27 -23.68 -2.44
C HIS A 100 -22.26 -22.21 -2.00
N ALA A 101 -21.13 -21.54 -2.23
CA ALA A 101 -20.95 -20.13 -1.92
C ALA A 101 -20.34 -19.42 -3.14
N ASP A 102 -20.90 -18.26 -3.49
CA ASP A 102 -20.43 -17.41 -4.57
C ASP A 102 -19.96 -16.06 -3.99
N TRP A 103 -18.83 -15.54 -4.46
CA TRP A 103 -18.33 -14.20 -4.11
C TRP A 103 -18.76 -13.20 -5.18
N GLY A 104 -19.96 -12.64 -5.04
CA GLY A 104 -20.54 -11.71 -6.02
C GLY A 104 -19.82 -10.35 -6.05
N ASP A 105 -19.55 -9.85 -7.26
CA ASP A 105 -18.88 -8.55 -7.52
C ASP A 105 -17.60 -8.34 -6.68
N ALA A 106 -16.83 -9.41 -6.49
CA ALA A 106 -15.62 -9.36 -5.68
C ALA A 106 -14.51 -8.58 -6.40
N LYS A 107 -14.06 -7.49 -5.77
CA LYS A 107 -13.08 -6.57 -6.35
C LYS A 107 -12.25 -5.87 -5.29
N LEU A 108 -11.07 -5.43 -5.70
CA LEU A 108 -10.20 -4.52 -4.96
C LEU A 108 -10.39 -3.12 -5.52
N ILE A 109 -10.32 -2.13 -4.63
CA ILE A 109 -10.38 -0.71 -4.98
C ILE A 109 -9.14 -0.07 -4.35
N ASP A 110 -8.28 0.54 -5.17
CA ASP A 110 -7.08 1.23 -4.68
C ASP A 110 -7.39 2.64 -4.15
N ALA A 111 -6.35 3.37 -3.73
CA ALA A 111 -6.51 4.70 -3.15
C ALA A 111 -7.01 5.73 -4.18
N GLU A 112 -6.69 5.51 -5.45
CA GLU A 112 -7.09 6.33 -6.61
C GLU A 112 -8.50 5.99 -7.10
N GLY A 113 -9.09 4.89 -6.60
CA GLY A 113 -10.43 4.42 -6.96
C GLY A 113 -10.46 3.47 -8.15
N ASN A 114 -9.31 3.02 -8.64
CA ASN A 114 -9.26 2.01 -9.70
C ASN A 114 -9.75 0.67 -9.17
N VAL A 115 -10.45 -0.06 -10.03
CA VAL A 115 -11.08 -1.33 -9.70
C VAL A 115 -10.31 -2.48 -10.34
N THR A 116 -9.99 -3.48 -9.54
CA THR A 116 -9.44 -4.76 -10.01
C THR A 116 -10.37 -5.87 -9.57
N HIS A 117 -11.02 -6.55 -10.52
CA HIS A 117 -11.88 -7.70 -10.20
C HIS A 117 -11.03 -8.90 -9.78
N LEU A 118 -11.48 -9.64 -8.76
CA LEU A 118 -10.74 -10.81 -8.29
C LEU A 118 -10.75 -11.95 -9.31
N SER A 119 -11.72 -12.00 -10.22
CA SER A 119 -11.78 -12.99 -11.31
C SER A 119 -10.68 -12.79 -12.36
N ASP A 120 -10.17 -11.57 -12.51
CA ASP A 120 -9.08 -11.26 -13.45
C ASP A 120 -7.70 -11.68 -12.92
N LEU A 121 -7.60 -11.96 -11.61
CA LEU A 121 -6.34 -12.32 -10.96
C LEU A 121 -6.12 -13.83 -10.96
N GLU A 122 -4.84 -14.23 -11.03
CA GLU A 122 -4.45 -15.63 -10.83
C GLU A 122 -4.28 -15.92 -9.32
N PRO A 123 -5.02 -16.86 -8.74
CA PRO A 123 -4.88 -17.20 -7.34
C PRO A 123 -3.58 -17.98 -7.10
N ILE A 124 -2.87 -17.62 -6.02
CA ILE A 124 -1.66 -18.34 -5.58
C ILE A 124 -1.97 -19.73 -5.00
N TYR A 125 -3.21 -19.94 -4.56
CA TYR A 125 -3.66 -21.19 -3.95
C TYR A 125 -5.17 -21.34 -4.14
N VAL A 126 -5.59 -22.57 -4.47
CA VAL A 126 -6.99 -22.95 -4.60
C VAL A 126 -7.20 -24.29 -3.91
N ASN A 127 -8.22 -24.36 -3.06
CA ASN A 127 -8.71 -25.62 -2.51
C ASN A 127 -10.24 -25.66 -2.61
N GLN A 128 -10.74 -26.51 -3.50
CA GLN A 128 -12.15 -26.80 -3.65
C GLN A 128 -12.30 -28.31 -3.82
N PRO A 129 -12.80 -29.03 -2.80
CA PRO A 129 -12.86 -30.49 -2.86
C PRO A 129 -13.75 -31.04 -3.99
N TYR A 130 -14.71 -30.25 -4.47
CA TYR A 130 -15.64 -30.63 -5.53
C TYR A 130 -15.65 -29.62 -6.68
N GLY A 131 -15.15 -30.03 -7.84
CA GLY A 131 -15.05 -29.19 -9.03
C GLY A 131 -13.96 -28.12 -8.93
N THR A 132 -14.02 -27.12 -9.80
CA THR A 132 -13.10 -25.98 -9.81
C THR A 132 -13.84 -24.68 -9.45
N PRO A 133 -13.15 -23.69 -8.84
CA PRO A 133 -13.72 -22.37 -8.69
C PRO A 133 -14.03 -21.79 -10.07
N ARG A 134 -15.21 -21.20 -10.21
CA ARG A 134 -15.61 -20.57 -11.46
C ARG A 134 -15.37 -19.06 -11.38
N ARG A 135 -14.89 -18.49 -12.49
CA ARG A 135 -14.76 -17.04 -12.70
C ARG A 135 -16.01 -16.53 -13.41
N ASP A 136 -16.56 -15.42 -12.93
CA ASP A 136 -17.72 -14.72 -13.51
C ASP A 136 -18.96 -15.61 -13.76
N ARG A 137 -19.08 -16.67 -12.96
CA ARG A 137 -20.12 -17.69 -13.03
C ARG A 137 -20.40 -18.24 -11.65
N SER A 138 -21.66 -18.54 -11.37
CA SER A 138 -22.05 -19.31 -10.17
C SER A 138 -21.54 -20.75 -10.27
N HIS A 139 -21.50 -21.48 -9.15
CA HIS A 139 -21.21 -22.92 -9.13
C HIS A 139 -21.99 -23.74 -10.20
N ARG A 140 -23.25 -23.35 -10.49
CA ARG A 140 -24.10 -24.00 -11.51
C ARG A 140 -23.72 -23.67 -12.96
N GLY A 141 -22.76 -22.78 -13.19
CA GLY A 141 -22.30 -22.36 -14.51
C GLY A 141 -23.14 -21.28 -15.19
N GLY A 142 -24.22 -20.84 -14.56
CA GLY A 142 -24.96 -19.64 -14.95
C GLY A 142 -24.28 -18.35 -14.47
N PRO A 143 -24.83 -17.17 -14.80
CA PRO A 143 -24.36 -15.91 -14.24
C PRO A 143 -24.52 -15.90 -12.72
N ILE A 144 -23.65 -15.16 -12.03
CA ILE A 144 -23.84 -14.90 -10.60
C ILE A 144 -25.05 -13.99 -10.44
N GLN A 145 -26.01 -14.41 -9.62
CA GLN A 145 -27.19 -13.62 -9.29
C GLN A 145 -27.05 -13.12 -7.85
N ILE A 146 -27.18 -11.81 -7.68
CA ILE A 146 -27.13 -11.15 -6.38
C ILE A 146 -28.50 -10.52 -6.15
N GLY A 147 -29.32 -11.15 -5.30
CA GLY A 147 -30.71 -10.74 -5.04
C GLY A 147 -31.71 -11.48 -5.92
#